data_AF-A0A7J4SYX8-F1
#
_entry.id   AF-A0A7J4SYX8-F1
#
_cell.length_a   1.000
_cell.length_b   1.000
_cell.length_c   1.000
_cell.angle_alpha   90.00
_cell.angle_beta   90.00
_cell.angle_gamma   90.00
#
_symmetry.space_group_name_H-M   'P 1'
#
loop_
_entity.id
_entity.type
_entity.pdbx_description
1 polymer ?
#
loop_
_entity_poly.entity_id
_entity_poly.type
_entity_poly.pdbx_seq_one_letter_code
_entity_poly.pdbx_strand_id
1 'polypeptide(L)' 'EEDEIDIGSYIGLVLDDEEVYGTIIEFDDDEGLVTIEEDGTGDLVTGYQDDMFLED' A
#
# COMPACT_ATOMS: atom_id res chain seq x y z
N GLU A 1 -6.21 -4.50 18.60
CA GLU A 1 -6.92 -3.46 17.84
C GLU A 1 -6.62 -3.81 16.40
N GLU A 2 -7.63 -4.03 15.56
CA GLU A 2 -7.37 -4.13 14.12
C GLU A 2 -6.80 -2.76 13.76
N ASP A 3 -5.49 -2.67 13.55
CA ASP A 3 -4.86 -1.41 13.20
C ASP A 3 -5.54 -0.93 11.91
N GLU A 4 -6.43 0.05 12.06
CA GLU A 4 -7.18 0.62 10.95
C GLU A 4 -6.14 1.18 9.97
N ILE A 5 -6.04 0.56 8.80
CA ILE A 5 -5.12 1.00 7.77
C ILE A 5 -5.59 2.38 7.31
N ASP A 6 -4.72 3.38 7.43
CA ASP A 6 -4.98 4.76 7.05
C ASP A 6 -3.73 5.33 6.35
N ILE A 7 -3.84 6.55 5.82
CA ILE A 7 -2.72 7.27 5.24
C ILE A 7 -1.60 7.42 6.29
N GLY A 8 -0.38 7.05 5.92
CA GLY A 8 0.76 6.98 6.81
C GLY A 8 1.00 5.58 7.42
N SER A 9 0.10 4.63 7.24
CA SER A 9 0.34 3.23 7.59
C SER A 9 1.35 2.60 6.64
N TYR A 10 2.20 1.74 7.20
CA TYR A 10 3.17 0.94 6.44
C TYR A 10 2.53 -0.38 6.05
N ILE A 11 2.48 -0.68 4.75
CA ILE A 11 1.82 -1.86 4.21
C ILE A 11 2.71 -2.53 3.14
N GLY A 12 2.47 -3.83 2.94
CA GLY A 12 2.90 -4.55 1.77
C GLY A 12 1.80 -4.57 0.70
N LEU A 13 2.18 -4.51 -0.57
CA LEU A 13 1.30 -4.53 -1.72
C LEU A 13 1.84 -5.55 -2.74
N VAL A 14 0.97 -6.44 -3.21
CA VAL A 14 1.33 -7.41 -4.26
C VAL A 14 1.06 -6.81 -5.64
N LEU A 15 2.09 -6.72 -6.48
CA LEU A 15 2.03 -6.18 -7.85
C LEU A 15 2.78 -7.09 -8.80
N ASP A 16 2.12 -7.55 -9.87
CA ASP A 16 2.77 -8.40 -10.88
C ASP A 16 3.53 -9.61 -10.28
N ASP A 17 2.97 -10.22 -9.22
CA ASP A 17 3.59 -11.30 -8.43
C ASP A 17 4.85 -10.91 -7.62
N GLU A 18 5.13 -9.62 -7.48
CA GLU A 18 6.18 -9.04 -6.62
C GLU A 18 5.58 -8.34 -5.40
N GLU A 19 6.23 -8.48 -4.23
CA GLU A 19 5.84 -7.81 -3.00
C GLU A 19 6.59 -6.48 -2.87
N VAL A 20 5.87 -5.38 -2.77
CA VAL A 20 6.41 -4.03 -2.59
C VAL A 20 5.97 -3.49 -1.23
N TYR A 21 6.88 -2.87 -0.49
CA TYR A 21 6.59 -2.35 0.84
C TYR A 21 6.80 -0.85 0.89
N GLY A 22 5.91 -0.16 1.60
CA GLY A 22 5.95 1.28 1.65
C GLY A 22 4.89 1.89 2.55
N THR A 23 4.87 3.21 2.57
CA THR A 23 3.91 3.99 3.35
C THR A 23 2.76 4.46 2.46
N ILE A 24 1.52 4.27 2.91
CA ILE A 24 0.35 4.78 2.18
C ILE A 24 0.36 6.29 2.14
N ILE A 25 0.23 6.85 0.94
CA ILE A 25 0.13 8.30 0.73
C ILE A 25 -1.23 8.73 0.18
N GLU A 26 -1.98 7.83 -0.48
CA GLU A 26 -3.27 8.14 -1.10
C GLU A 26 -4.15 6.89 -1.23
N PHE A 27 -5.46 7.08 -1.03
CA PHE A 27 -6.50 6.11 -1.35
C PHE A 27 -7.42 6.66 -2.43
N ASP A 28 -7.72 5.83 -3.42
CA ASP A 28 -8.80 6.07 -4.39
C ASP A 28 -9.88 5.02 -4.15
N ASP A 29 -10.88 5.38 -3.34
CA ASP A 29 -12.01 4.50 -3.01
C ASP A 29 -12.99 4.31 -4.17
N ASP A 30 -13.00 5.24 -5.14
CA ASP A 30 -13.85 5.15 -6.32
C ASP A 30 -13.32 4.07 -7.28
N GLU A 31 -12.00 3.98 -7.44
CA GLU A 31 -11.33 2.99 -8.28
C GLU A 31 -10.85 1.73 -7.50
N GLY A 32 -10.88 1.76 -6.18
CA GLY A 32 -10.38 0.67 -5.31
C GLY A 32 -8.86 0.55 -5.36
N LEU A 33 -8.16 1.67 -5.51
CA LEU A 33 -6.71 1.74 -5.61
C LEU A 33 -6.09 2.36 -4.36
N VAL A 34 -4.82 2.03 -4.14
CA VAL A 34 -3.96 2.62 -3.11
C VAL A 34 -2.64 3.01 -3.75
N THR A 35 -2.07 4.13 -3.30
CA THR A 35 -0.71 4.52 -3.66
C THR A 35 0.18 4.55 -2.43
N ILE A 36 1.33 3.90 -2.52
CA ILE A 36 2.38 3.87 -1.50
C ILE A 36 3.66 4.55 -2.00
N GLU A 37 4.43 5.11 -1.07
CA GLU A 37 5.83 5.47 -1.28
C GLU A 37 6.72 4.30 -0.82
N GLU A 38 7.44 3.70 -1.77
CA GLU A 38 8.33 2.55 -1.53
C GLU A 38 9.55 2.95 -0.70
N ASP A 39 9.86 2.20 0.37
CA ASP A 39 10.86 2.62 1.38
C ASP A 39 12.32 2.63 0.86
N GLY A 40 12.65 1.77 -0.11
CA GLY A 40 13.97 1.60 -0.68
C GLY A 40 14.34 2.65 -1.73
N THR A 41 13.43 2.93 -2.67
CA THR A 41 13.67 3.89 -3.77
C THR A 41 13.02 5.26 -3.54
N GLY A 42 11.95 5.33 -2.74
CA GLY A 42 11.05 6.48 -2.67
C GLY A 42 10.16 6.61 -3.91
N ASP A 43 10.07 5.58 -4.75
CA ASP A 43 9.16 5.59 -5.90
C ASP A 43 7.70 5.46 -5.44
N LEU A 44 6.80 6.11 -6.18
CA LEU A 44 5.37 6.02 -5.96
C LEU A 44 4.80 4.84 -6.74
N VAL A 45 4.13 3.97 -6.01
CA VAL A 45 3.64 2.70 -6.54
C VAL A 45 2.14 2.60 -6.26
N THR A 46 1.35 2.32 -7.30
CA THR A 46 -0.11 2.22 -7.20
C THR A 46 -0.55 0.78 -7.48
N GLY A 47 -1.44 0.25 -6.64
CA GLY A 47 -2.06 -1.07 -6.82
C GLY A 47 -3.46 -1.13 -6.23
N TYR A 48 -4.03 -2.34 -6.19
CA TYR A 48 -5.37 -2.56 -5.67
C TYR A 48 -5.38 -2.62 -4.14
N GLN A 49 -6.41 -2.04 -3.54
CA GLN A 49 -6.60 -2.11 -2.09
C GLN A 49 -6.76 -3.56 -1.58
N ASP A 50 -7.36 -4.42 -2.39
CA ASP A 50 -7.56 -5.85 -2.08
C ASP A 50 -6.24 -6.65 -2.01
N ASP A 51 -5.17 -6.15 -2.62
CA ASP A 51 -3.85 -6.79 -2.68
C ASP A 51 -2.90 -6.28 -1.56
N MET A 52 -3.42 -5.44 -0.65
CA MET A 52 -2.67 -4.95 0.52
C MET A 52 -2.64 -5.96 1.66
N PHE A 53 -1.55 -5.95 2.42
CA PHE A 53 -1.43 -6.69 3.67
C PHE A 53 -0.54 -5.96 4.69
N LEU A 54 -0.78 -6.23 5.97
CA LEU A 54 0.08 -5.78 7.06
C LEU A 54 1.15 -6.84 7.33
N GLU A 55 2.40 -6.41 7.53
CA GLU A 55 3.45 -7.27 8.04
C GLU A 55 3.25 -7.47 9.55
N ASP A 56 3.33 -8.72 10.03
CA ASP A 56 3.16 -9.12 11.46
C ASP A 56 4.29 -8.58 12.36
#